data_AF-A0A7S2LLM6-F1
#
_entry.id   AF-A0A7S2LLM6-F1
#
_cell.length_a   1.000
_cell.length_b   1.000
_cell.length_c   1.000
_cell.angle_alpha   90.00
_cell.angle_beta   90.00
_cell.angle_gamma   90.00
#
_symmetry.space_group_name_H-M   'P 1'
#
loop_
_entity.id
_entity.type
_entity.pdbx_description
1 polymer ?
#
loop_
_entity_poly.entity_id
_entity_poly.type
_entity_poly.pdbx_seq_one_letter_code
_entity_poly.pdbx_strand_id
1 'polypeptide(L)'
;VIFWHLCLTTMNRSAIATSFKAPAGQAYYCCSRIALIYTIVTAVLWYHLNNNIIISPSERVTTPEDTLHHNNRISVSLQKTPVSAADSGYYTRISQPDTYLCGDEQGKQSLPSTLQKYFNFIASIQTDLKIIFVGDSISAQFAQAFDSAALDEAQEDSVRAKNIFRPDGNRPSIIHICRSICSPIRGGGVSAFWRITNLILKENNKWPSRCTGFFRHWNEGQALDFLNHEYNSTQFVLPSNKGVSHQVNRTTTDYFQKSKLASFKAGNVNVVNGFDAAVFRVPHGWLQLDYIDSARLIETIETTHRILGATTIVIPTLPMSNNVKSENDWKKVTQINRMIREVARNITKSEGDVQYVLVQEFGNLTNQLLMENAKNLDLLSLHQRDIDYSREGWEVDVANVFLQRPPITTKKWPPSDSQVCSSLPSNRTEACPGVKISSDGMHWCVETFGGRFTASIACLLGCVYNAARPPTDEEIRKCEQRCNDQFMSLAMVDVKG
;
A
#
# COMPACT_ATOMS: atom_id res chain seq x y z
N VAL A 1 -23.70 35.25 -39.23
CA VAL A 1 -24.23 35.75 -40.53
C VAL A 1 -25.76 35.70 -40.59
N ILE A 2 -26.41 34.56 -40.28
CA ILE A 2 -27.89 34.42 -40.27
C ILE A 2 -28.57 35.36 -39.24
N PHE A 3 -27.96 35.56 -38.06
CA PHE A 3 -28.52 36.44 -37.01
C PHE A 3 -28.43 37.94 -37.35
N TRP A 4 -27.43 38.37 -38.12
CA TRP A 4 -27.30 39.76 -38.57
C TRP A 4 -28.41 40.11 -39.59
N HIS A 5 -28.85 39.13 -40.38
CA HIS A 5 -29.97 39.28 -41.30
C HIS A 5 -31.35 39.39 -40.61
N LEU A 6 -31.53 38.77 -39.44
CA LEU A 6 -32.77 38.84 -38.64
C LEU A 6 -32.95 40.15 -37.87
N CYS A 7 -31.86 40.81 -37.45
CA CYS A 7 -31.93 42.15 -36.84
C CYS A 7 -32.23 43.27 -37.85
N LEU A 8 -31.72 43.16 -39.08
CA LEU A 8 -31.97 44.17 -40.12
C LEU A 8 -33.38 44.11 -40.71
N THR A 9 -34.02 42.93 -40.69
CA THR A 9 -35.39 42.76 -41.21
C THR A 9 -36.47 43.15 -40.21
N THR A 10 -36.19 43.11 -38.91
CA THR A 10 -37.11 43.55 -37.86
C THR A 10 -37.10 45.06 -37.62
N MET A 11 -36.02 45.77 -38.00
CA MET A 11 -35.95 47.23 -37.88
C MET A 11 -36.59 48.02 -39.03
N ASN A 12 -37.05 47.36 -40.10
CA ASN A 12 -37.62 48.04 -41.27
C ASN A 12 -39.16 47.92 -41.42
N ARG A 13 -39.85 47.45 -40.37
CA ARG A 13 -41.32 47.34 -40.33
C ARG A 13 -41.90 47.87 -39.01
N SER A 14 -41.71 49.15 -38.74
CA SER A 14 -42.56 49.89 -37.80
C SER A 14 -42.42 51.40 -38.01
N ALA A 15 -43.06 51.90 -39.06
CA ALA A 15 -43.35 53.33 -39.20
C ALA A 15 -44.83 53.52 -39.60
N ILE A 16 -45.72 53.37 -38.61
CA ILE A 16 -46.87 54.27 -38.48
C ILE A 16 -46.63 55.04 -37.19
N ALA A 17 -46.63 56.36 -37.35
CA ALA A 17 -46.25 57.35 -36.36
C ALA A 17 -47.07 57.25 -35.06
N THR A 18 -46.41 57.45 -33.93
CA THR A 18 -46.71 58.56 -33.00
C THR A 18 -45.62 58.66 -31.95
N SER A 19 -45.39 59.89 -31.49
CA SER A 19 -44.27 60.35 -30.68
C SER A 19 -44.13 59.63 -29.33
N PHE A 20 -42.96 59.02 -29.10
CA PHE A 20 -42.39 58.90 -27.76
C PHE A 20 -40.87 59.10 -27.85
N LYS A 21 -40.39 60.25 -27.35
CA LYS A 21 -38.98 60.50 -27.08
C LYS A 21 -38.57 59.64 -25.87
N ALA A 22 -38.11 58.42 -26.11
CA ALA A 22 -37.40 57.65 -25.08
C ALA A 22 -35.95 58.14 -25.01
N PRO A 23 -35.39 58.41 -23.82
CA PRO A 23 -34.04 58.92 -23.68
C PRO A 23 -33.02 57.85 -24.11
N ALA A 24 -31.95 58.27 -24.79
CA ALA A 24 -30.91 57.43 -25.39
C ALA A 24 -30.26 56.41 -24.43
N GLY A 25 -30.44 56.55 -23.11
CA GLY A 25 -29.99 55.58 -22.11
C GLY A 25 -30.75 54.24 -22.11
N GLN A 26 -32.01 54.18 -22.56
CA GLN A 26 -32.79 52.92 -22.52
C GLN A 26 -32.40 51.93 -23.63
N ALA A 27 -32.01 52.43 -24.81
CA ALA A 27 -31.51 51.58 -25.89
C ALA A 27 -30.19 50.91 -25.51
N TYR A 28 -29.30 51.65 -24.84
CA TYR A 28 -28.02 51.13 -24.36
C TYR A 28 -28.19 50.05 -23.29
N TYR A 29 -29.18 50.22 -22.40
CA TYR A 29 -29.50 49.26 -21.36
C TYR A 29 -30.12 47.96 -21.91
N CYS A 30 -30.87 48.06 -23.01
CA CYS A 30 -31.44 46.88 -23.67
C CYS A 30 -30.36 46.09 -24.42
N CYS A 31 -29.46 46.76 -25.16
CA CYS A 31 -28.35 46.12 -25.85
C CYS A 31 -27.36 45.47 -24.88
N SER A 32 -27.07 46.08 -23.72
CA SER A 32 -26.14 45.50 -22.74
C SER A 32 -26.70 44.24 -22.07
N ARG A 33 -28.01 44.18 -21.80
CA ARG A 33 -28.64 42.97 -21.26
C ARG A 33 -28.74 41.85 -22.29
N ILE A 34 -28.99 42.16 -23.56
CA ILE A 34 -28.98 41.17 -24.64
C ILE A 34 -27.56 40.62 -24.83
N ALA A 35 -26.53 41.47 -24.79
CA ALA A 35 -25.15 41.02 -24.85
C ALA A 35 -24.78 40.13 -23.65
N LEU A 36 -25.19 40.50 -22.43
CA LEU A 36 -24.94 39.70 -21.23
C LEU A 36 -25.64 38.33 -21.29
N ILE A 37 -26.90 38.29 -21.72
CA ILE A 37 -27.67 37.05 -21.89
C ILE A 37 -27.02 36.20 -22.98
N TYR A 38 -26.60 36.80 -24.09
CA TYR A 38 -25.88 36.08 -25.15
C TYR A 38 -24.59 35.46 -24.62
N THR A 39 -23.77 36.22 -23.88
CA THR A 39 -22.53 35.72 -23.27
C THR A 39 -22.79 34.56 -22.32
N ILE A 40 -23.80 34.68 -21.45
CA ILE A 40 -24.19 33.61 -20.51
C ILE A 40 -24.66 32.37 -21.27
N VAL A 41 -25.52 32.53 -22.28
CA VAL A 41 -26.04 31.43 -23.08
C VAL A 41 -24.93 30.76 -23.89
N THR A 42 -24.00 31.53 -24.46
CA THR A 42 -22.83 30.97 -25.17
C THR A 42 -21.86 30.28 -24.22
N ALA A 43 -21.66 30.78 -23.00
CA ALA A 43 -20.82 30.14 -22.01
C ALA A 43 -21.44 28.82 -21.50
N VAL A 44 -22.76 28.79 -21.29
CA VAL A 44 -23.50 27.59 -20.91
C VAL A 44 -23.53 26.58 -22.06
N LEU A 45 -23.74 27.02 -23.30
CA LEU A 45 -23.67 26.16 -24.48
C LEU A 45 -22.26 25.62 -24.72
N TRP A 46 -21.22 26.44 -24.54
CA TRP A 46 -19.83 25.99 -24.66
C TRP A 46 -19.46 25.00 -23.56
N TYR A 47 -19.90 25.24 -22.33
CA TYR A 47 -19.74 24.32 -21.21
C TYR A 47 -20.50 23.00 -21.43
N HIS A 48 -21.71 23.06 -22.00
CA HIS A 48 -22.47 21.86 -22.36
C HIS A 48 -21.91 21.12 -23.57
N LEU A 49 -21.38 21.82 -24.57
CA LEU A 49 -20.80 21.20 -25.77
C LEU A 49 -19.43 20.58 -25.47
N ASN A 50 -18.62 21.17 -24.59
CA ASN A 50 -17.35 20.56 -24.16
C ASN A 50 -17.55 19.39 -23.18
N ASN A 51 -18.57 19.42 -22.33
CA ASN A 51 -18.85 18.32 -21.40
C ASN A 51 -19.75 17.21 -22.00
N ASN A 52 -20.35 17.44 -23.17
CA ASN A 52 -21.09 16.43 -23.92
C ASN A 52 -20.41 16.05 -25.25
N ILE A 53 -19.07 16.13 -25.33
CA ILE A 53 -18.34 15.29 -26.29
C ILE A 53 -18.48 13.84 -25.78
N ILE A 54 -19.64 13.26 -26.09
CA ILE A 54 -19.80 11.84 -26.28
C ILE A 54 -18.83 11.51 -27.40
N ILE A 55 -17.70 10.92 -27.04
CA ILE A 55 -16.92 10.13 -27.98
C ILE A 55 -17.90 9.06 -28.47
N SER A 56 -18.45 9.28 -29.66
CA SER A 56 -19.10 8.23 -30.44
C SER A 56 -18.19 7.01 -30.40
N PRO A 57 -18.70 5.79 -30.18
CA PRO A 57 -17.87 4.61 -30.27
C PRO A 57 -17.20 4.65 -31.64
N SER A 58 -15.87 4.58 -31.65
CA SER A 58 -15.16 4.29 -32.88
C SER A 58 -15.75 3.01 -33.42
N GLU A 59 -16.37 3.12 -34.59
CA GLU A 59 -16.76 2.00 -35.42
C GLU A 59 -15.63 0.97 -35.37
N ARG A 60 -15.89 -0.18 -34.75
CA ARG A 60 -14.99 -1.33 -34.78
C ARG A 60 -14.88 -1.72 -36.24
N VAL A 61 -13.81 -1.26 -36.89
CA VAL A 61 -13.24 -1.99 -38.00
C VAL A 61 -12.77 -3.31 -37.38
N THR A 62 -13.57 -4.34 -37.54
CA THR A 62 -13.22 -5.73 -37.24
C THR A 62 -12.07 -6.12 -38.16
N THR A 63 -10.84 -5.87 -37.73
CA THR A 63 -9.71 -6.66 -38.17
C THR A 63 -9.79 -8.01 -37.45
N PRO A 64 -9.77 -9.14 -38.17
CA PRO A 64 -9.83 -10.47 -37.58
C PRO A 64 -8.48 -10.83 -36.96
N GLU A 65 -8.14 -10.18 -35.85
CA GLU A 65 -7.08 -10.55 -34.92
C GLU A 65 -7.51 -10.06 -33.52
N ASP A 66 -8.55 -10.69 -32.98
CA ASP A 66 -8.94 -10.59 -31.57
C ASP A 66 -7.81 -11.18 -30.71
N THR A 67 -6.77 -10.38 -30.46
CA THR A 67 -5.97 -10.55 -29.25
C THR A 67 -6.82 -9.96 -28.12
N LEU A 68 -7.47 -10.84 -27.37
CA LEU A 68 -8.10 -10.49 -26.10
C LEU A 68 -7.06 -9.71 -25.27
N HIS A 69 -7.18 -8.38 -25.21
CA HIS A 69 -6.48 -7.59 -24.20
C HIS A 69 -7.04 -8.06 -22.86
N HIS A 70 -6.37 -9.03 -22.23
CA HIS A 70 -6.67 -9.41 -20.86
C HIS A 70 -6.47 -8.16 -20.01
N ASN A 71 -7.57 -7.61 -19.48
CA ASN A 71 -7.52 -6.54 -18.51
C ASN A 71 -6.87 -7.10 -17.23
N ASN A 72 -5.58 -6.90 -17.09
CA ASN A 72 -4.85 -7.25 -15.87
C ASN A 72 -5.54 -6.55 -14.69
N ARG A 73 -5.99 -7.33 -13.70
CA ARG A 73 -6.59 -6.80 -12.47
C ARG A 73 -5.58 -6.07 -11.58
N ILE A 74 -4.31 -6.47 -11.68
CA ILE A 74 -3.19 -5.78 -11.03
C ILE A 74 -2.02 -5.66 -11.99
N SER A 75 -1.41 -4.49 -12.05
CA SER A 75 -0.20 -4.24 -12.82
C SER A 75 0.81 -3.46 -11.98
N VAL A 76 2.09 -3.70 -12.27
CA VAL A 76 3.21 -2.98 -11.67
C VAL A 76 4.08 -2.41 -12.78
N SER A 77 4.38 -1.11 -12.69
CA SER A 77 5.44 -0.48 -13.45
C SER A 77 6.59 -0.16 -12.51
N LEU A 78 7.82 -0.27 -13.01
CA LEU A 78 9.03 0.02 -12.27
C LEU A 78 9.68 1.23 -12.90
N GLN A 79 10.09 2.20 -12.09
CA GLN A 79 10.79 3.38 -12.56
C GLN A 79 12.14 3.46 -11.86
N LYS A 80 13.22 3.59 -12.64
CA LYS A 80 14.55 3.82 -12.06
C LYS A 80 14.55 5.16 -11.35
N THR A 81 15.02 5.16 -10.11
CA THR A 81 15.28 6.39 -9.39
C THR A 81 16.75 6.77 -9.54
N PRO A 82 17.07 8.06 -9.73
CA PRO A 82 18.42 8.54 -9.54
C PRO A 82 18.91 8.14 -8.15
N VAL A 83 20.18 7.74 -8.04
CA VAL A 83 20.83 7.34 -6.77
C VAL A 83 20.66 8.39 -5.66
N SER A 84 20.59 9.67 -6.04
CA SER A 84 20.39 10.82 -5.14
C SER A 84 18.94 11.13 -4.80
N ALA A 85 17.98 10.45 -5.45
CA ALA A 85 16.55 10.69 -5.38
C ALA A 85 15.79 9.41 -5.01
N ALA A 86 16.32 8.63 -4.05
CA ALA A 86 15.46 7.91 -3.12
C ALA A 86 14.69 8.97 -2.32
N ASP A 87 13.75 9.61 -3.02
CA ASP A 87 13.05 10.80 -2.60
C ASP A 87 12.24 10.37 -1.39
N SER A 88 12.72 10.71 -0.19
CA SER A 88 12.01 10.44 1.06
C SER A 88 10.54 10.87 0.91
N GLY A 89 10.34 11.97 0.17
CA GLY A 89 9.07 12.47 -0.37
C GLY A 89 8.10 11.40 -0.88
N TYR A 90 8.56 10.40 -1.64
CA TYR A 90 7.67 9.40 -2.26
C TYR A 90 6.95 8.55 -1.22
N TYR A 91 7.67 8.11 -0.17
CA TYR A 91 7.11 7.27 0.89
C TYR A 91 6.65 8.06 2.12
N THR A 92 7.04 9.34 2.26
CA THR A 92 6.60 10.23 3.34
C THR A 92 5.21 10.83 3.10
N ARG A 93 4.83 11.04 1.84
CA ARG A 93 3.61 11.80 1.49
C ARG A 93 2.34 11.26 2.14
N ILE A 94 2.29 9.94 2.32
CA ILE A 94 1.07 9.22 2.71
C ILE A 94 1.16 8.73 4.17
N SER A 95 2.29 8.93 4.85
CA SER A 95 2.61 8.25 6.11
C SER A 95 2.59 9.17 7.32
N GLN A 96 1.43 9.70 7.69
CA GLN A 96 1.27 10.17 9.07
C GLN A 96 0.86 8.97 9.94
N PRO A 97 1.73 8.51 10.88
CA PRO A 97 2.97 9.12 11.34
C PRO A 97 4.23 8.57 10.64
N ASP A 98 5.24 9.42 10.45
CA ASP A 98 6.51 9.17 9.71
C ASP A 98 7.47 8.16 10.39
N THR A 99 6.94 7.32 11.27
CA THR A 99 7.69 6.48 12.21
C THR A 99 8.60 5.44 11.58
N TYR A 100 8.51 5.21 10.27
CA TYR A 100 9.14 4.08 9.59
C TYR A 100 10.15 4.46 8.50
N LEU A 101 10.43 5.75 8.36
CA LEU A 101 11.45 6.24 7.47
C LEU A 101 12.79 6.28 8.21
N CYS A 102 13.86 5.98 7.50
CA CYS A 102 15.24 6.12 7.96
C CYS A 102 15.83 7.48 7.53
N GLY A 103 14.98 8.47 7.28
CA GLY A 103 15.25 9.72 6.57
C GLY A 103 16.50 10.48 7.01
N ASP A 104 16.88 11.48 6.21
CA ASP A 104 18.16 12.19 6.32
C ASP A 104 18.36 12.86 7.70
N GLU A 105 17.28 13.21 8.40
CA GLU A 105 17.31 13.76 9.77
C GLU A 105 17.92 12.79 10.80
N GLN A 106 17.95 11.48 10.53
CA GLN A 106 18.59 10.48 11.40
C GLN A 106 20.09 10.34 11.12
N GLY A 107 20.65 11.07 10.13
CA GLY A 107 22.06 10.99 9.75
C GLY A 107 22.50 9.63 9.22
N LYS A 108 21.54 8.79 8.77
CA LYS A 108 21.83 7.45 8.22
C LYS A 108 22.39 7.58 6.81
N GLN A 109 23.49 6.87 6.57
CA GLN A 109 24.13 6.80 5.26
C GLN A 109 23.30 5.93 4.31
N SER A 110 23.31 6.29 3.03
CA SER A 110 22.78 5.44 1.97
C SER A 110 23.47 4.08 1.96
N LEU A 111 22.82 3.08 1.35
CA LEU A 111 23.46 1.80 1.11
C LEU A 111 24.79 1.98 0.38
N PRO A 112 25.79 1.11 0.57
CA PRO A 112 26.96 1.05 -0.29
C PRO A 112 26.57 0.94 -1.76
N SER A 113 27.34 1.55 -2.68
CA SER A 113 27.03 1.57 -4.13
C SER A 113 26.88 0.16 -4.73
N THR A 114 27.61 -0.81 -4.18
CA THR A 114 27.52 -2.24 -4.51
C THR A 114 26.13 -2.82 -4.25
N LEU A 115 25.39 -2.27 -3.28
CA LEU A 115 24.06 -2.71 -2.88
C LEU A 115 22.94 -1.84 -3.46
N GLN A 116 23.17 -0.53 -3.63
CA GLN A 116 22.17 0.40 -4.17
C GLN A 116 21.57 -0.07 -5.51
N LYS A 117 22.38 -0.67 -6.39
CA LYS A 117 21.94 -1.17 -7.70
C LYS A 117 20.75 -2.14 -7.63
N TYR A 118 20.55 -2.80 -6.49
CA TYR A 118 19.44 -3.73 -6.27
C TYR A 118 18.15 -3.03 -5.81
N PHE A 119 18.20 -1.77 -5.36
CA PHE A 119 17.08 -1.06 -4.73
C PHE A 119 16.75 0.29 -5.38
N ASN A 120 17.51 0.73 -6.39
CA ASN A 120 17.33 2.03 -7.08
C ASN A 120 16.15 2.05 -8.07
N PHE A 121 14.96 1.72 -7.57
CA PHE A 121 13.72 1.85 -8.30
C PHE A 121 12.53 2.02 -7.36
N ILE A 122 11.48 2.67 -7.87
CA ILE A 122 10.16 2.69 -7.25
C ILE A 122 9.21 1.79 -8.05
N ALA A 123 8.22 1.26 -7.36
CA ALA A 123 7.12 0.53 -7.98
C ALA A 123 5.89 1.43 -8.01
N SER A 124 5.15 1.37 -9.11
CA SER A 124 3.84 2.00 -9.22
C SER A 124 2.80 0.95 -9.59
N ILE A 125 1.70 0.93 -8.86
CA ILE A 125 0.66 -0.09 -8.96
C ILE A 125 -0.61 0.54 -9.51
N GLN A 126 -1.25 -0.19 -10.41
CA GLN A 126 -2.65 0.02 -10.78
C GLN A 126 -3.40 -1.29 -10.57
N THR A 127 -4.46 -1.25 -9.76
CA THR A 127 -5.23 -2.43 -9.38
C THR A 127 -6.69 -2.11 -9.07
N ASP A 128 -7.58 -3.01 -9.46
CA ASP A 128 -8.99 -3.00 -9.03
C ASP A 128 -9.24 -3.91 -7.81
N LEU A 129 -8.19 -4.58 -7.32
CA LEU A 129 -8.26 -5.51 -6.19
C LEU A 129 -8.47 -4.76 -4.87
N LYS A 130 -9.21 -5.39 -3.96
CA LYS A 130 -9.32 -5.01 -2.55
C LYS A 130 -8.32 -5.82 -1.75
N ILE A 131 -7.28 -5.16 -1.24
CA ILE A 131 -6.16 -5.78 -0.55
C ILE A 131 -6.10 -5.27 0.89
N ILE A 132 -5.90 -6.17 1.86
CA ILE A 132 -5.70 -5.81 3.26
C ILE A 132 -4.39 -6.38 3.82
N PHE A 133 -3.58 -5.52 4.42
CA PHE A 133 -2.39 -5.87 5.17
C PHE A 133 -2.77 -6.13 6.62
N VAL A 134 -2.41 -7.30 7.14
CA VAL A 134 -2.72 -7.70 8.51
C VAL A 134 -1.43 -8.09 9.22
N GLY A 135 -1.19 -7.54 10.40
CA GLY A 135 0.02 -7.83 11.18
C GLY A 135 0.47 -6.66 12.04
N ASP A 136 1.74 -6.63 12.44
CA ASP A 136 2.25 -5.62 13.38
C ASP A 136 2.82 -4.37 12.69
N SER A 137 3.78 -3.68 13.31
CA SER A 137 4.38 -2.49 12.72
C SER A 137 5.10 -2.74 11.40
N ILE A 138 5.64 -3.93 11.14
CA ILE A 138 6.24 -4.24 9.83
C ILE A 138 5.15 -4.36 8.76
N SER A 139 4.00 -4.93 9.10
CA SER A 139 2.85 -4.94 8.18
C SER A 139 2.30 -3.52 7.91
N ALA A 140 2.45 -2.59 8.87
CA ALA A 140 2.17 -1.18 8.62
C ALA A 140 3.14 -0.56 7.59
N GLN A 141 4.44 -0.91 7.65
CA GLN A 141 5.43 -0.48 6.66
C GLN A 141 5.11 -1.00 5.26
N PHE A 142 4.66 -2.25 5.20
CA PHE A 142 4.22 -2.89 3.97
C PHE A 142 3.01 -2.19 3.36
N ALA A 143 2.00 -1.90 4.17
CA ALA A 143 0.83 -1.14 3.73
C ALA A 143 1.23 0.26 3.23
N GLN A 144 2.09 0.98 3.97
CA GLN A 144 2.58 2.30 3.58
C GLN A 144 3.31 2.26 2.23
N ALA A 145 4.19 1.28 2.03
CA ALA A 145 4.91 1.09 0.77
C ALA A 145 3.95 0.80 -0.39
N PHE A 146 2.90 0.02 -0.13
CA PHE A 146 1.89 -0.32 -1.12
C PHE A 146 1.01 0.88 -1.46
N ASP A 147 0.52 1.60 -0.45
CA ASP A 147 -0.28 2.81 -0.60
C ASP A 147 0.48 3.85 -1.44
N SER A 148 1.78 4.04 -1.17
CA SER A 148 2.64 4.95 -1.94
C SER A 148 2.76 4.57 -3.42
N ALA A 149 2.73 3.28 -3.73
CA ALA A 149 2.77 2.80 -5.10
C ALA A 149 1.42 2.88 -5.81
N ALA A 150 0.33 2.67 -5.08
CA ALA A 150 -1.01 2.49 -5.61
C ALA A 150 -1.85 3.77 -5.65
N LEU A 151 -1.44 4.83 -4.93
CA LEU A 151 -2.14 6.11 -4.93
C LEU A 151 -1.58 7.06 -5.99
N ASP A 152 -2.47 7.85 -6.58
CA ASP A 152 -2.08 9.03 -7.32
C ASP A 152 -1.78 10.19 -6.37
N GLU A 153 -0.94 11.15 -6.80
CA GLU A 153 -0.61 12.36 -6.03
C GLU A 153 -1.87 13.16 -5.64
N ALA A 154 -2.92 13.12 -6.45
CA ALA A 154 -4.22 13.75 -6.16
C ALA A 154 -5.09 12.95 -5.16
N GLN A 155 -4.72 11.71 -4.85
CA GLN A 155 -5.48 10.78 -3.99
C GLN A 155 -4.82 10.58 -2.62
N GLU A 156 -3.79 11.34 -2.27
CA GLU A 156 -3.10 11.21 -0.97
C GLU A 156 -4.06 11.43 0.22
N ASP A 157 -5.02 12.35 0.08
CA ASP A 157 -6.07 12.60 1.09
C ASP A 157 -7.11 11.46 1.20
N SER A 158 -7.08 10.48 0.30
CA SER A 158 -7.95 9.29 0.39
C SER A 158 -7.54 8.35 1.52
N VAL A 159 -6.32 8.47 2.04
CA VAL A 159 -5.81 7.67 3.15
C VAL A 159 -6.47 8.13 4.44
N ARG A 160 -7.37 7.30 4.95
CA ARG A 160 -8.07 7.57 6.20
C ARG A 160 -7.52 6.66 7.29
N ALA A 161 -6.67 7.23 8.15
CA ALA A 161 -6.35 6.62 9.44
C ALA A 161 -7.64 6.52 10.26
N LYS A 162 -8.17 5.29 10.41
CA LYS A 162 -9.43 5.04 11.12
C LYS A 162 -9.22 5.05 12.62
N ASN A 163 -8.05 4.59 13.09
CA ASN A 163 -7.69 4.56 14.50
C ASN A 163 -6.17 4.67 14.66
N ILE A 164 -5.75 5.52 15.61
CA ILE A 164 -4.37 5.65 16.05
C ILE A 164 -4.24 5.37 17.55
N PHE A 165 -3.11 4.78 17.95
CA PHE A 165 -2.74 4.52 19.34
C PHE A 165 -1.49 5.32 19.72
N ARG A 166 -1.44 5.82 20.95
CA ARG A 166 -0.27 6.48 21.55
C ARG A 166 0.14 5.70 22.81
N PRO A 167 1.29 5.01 22.83
CA PRO A 167 1.78 4.22 23.97
C PRO A 167 1.84 4.99 25.28
N ASP A 168 2.30 6.25 25.20
CA ASP A 168 2.74 6.99 26.38
C ASP A 168 1.71 8.01 26.89
N GLY A 169 0.45 7.94 26.43
CA GLY A 169 -0.67 8.76 26.90
C GLY A 169 -0.61 10.26 26.56
N ASN A 170 0.58 10.87 26.57
CA ASN A 170 0.83 12.31 26.37
C ASN A 170 2.15 12.64 25.66
N ARG A 171 3.04 11.67 25.39
CA ARG A 171 4.25 11.97 24.58
C ARG A 171 3.87 12.02 23.09
N PRO A 172 4.17 13.12 22.38
CA PRO A 172 3.80 13.29 20.97
C PRO A 172 4.60 12.40 20.00
N SER A 173 5.60 11.65 20.48
CA SER A 173 6.65 11.10 19.59
C SER A 173 6.35 9.74 18.95
N ILE A 174 5.40 8.95 19.46
CA ILE A 174 5.12 7.61 18.88
C ILE A 174 3.62 7.42 18.71
N ILE A 175 3.17 7.56 17.47
CA ILE A 175 1.81 7.24 17.06
C ILE A 175 1.88 5.90 16.32
N HIS A 176 1.01 4.96 16.66
CA HIS A 176 0.85 3.70 15.95
C HIS A 176 -0.48 3.72 15.22
N ILE A 177 -0.46 3.52 13.91
CA ILE A 177 -1.67 3.26 13.15
C ILE A 177 -2.16 1.87 13.55
N CYS A 178 -3.40 1.79 14.01
CA CYS A 178 -4.06 0.50 14.23
C CYS A 178 -4.85 0.06 13.02
N ARG A 179 -5.46 1.03 12.33
CA ARG A 179 -6.31 0.78 11.17
C ARG A 179 -6.18 1.93 10.19
N SER A 180 -5.93 1.63 8.93
CA SER A 180 -6.01 2.60 7.83
C SER A 180 -6.70 1.96 6.63
N ILE A 181 -7.34 2.81 5.83
CA ILE A 181 -7.96 2.41 4.57
C ILE A 181 -7.78 3.53 3.55
N CYS A 182 -7.40 3.14 2.34
CA CYS A 182 -7.10 3.96 1.20
C CYS A 182 -8.03 3.51 0.09
N SER A 183 -8.96 4.38 -0.32
CA SER A 183 -9.98 4.03 -1.30
C SER A 183 -10.61 5.27 -1.96
N PRO A 184 -10.81 5.26 -3.29
CA PRO A 184 -10.26 4.28 -4.23
C PRO A 184 -8.75 4.47 -4.41
N ILE A 185 -8.01 3.40 -4.67
CA ILE A 185 -6.62 3.49 -5.19
C ILE A 185 -6.63 3.51 -6.72
N ARG A 186 -5.49 3.76 -7.37
CA ARG A 186 -5.37 3.72 -8.82
C ARG A 186 -5.83 2.38 -9.36
N GLY A 187 -6.81 2.39 -10.27
CA GLY A 187 -7.50 1.20 -10.78
C GLY A 187 -8.84 0.89 -10.12
N GLY A 188 -9.22 1.63 -9.06
CA GLY A 188 -10.52 1.53 -8.41
C GLY A 188 -10.59 0.54 -7.24
N GLY A 189 -9.47 -0.09 -6.90
CA GLY A 189 -9.37 -1.03 -5.78
C GLY A 189 -9.36 -0.37 -4.39
N VAL A 190 -8.97 -1.16 -3.39
CA VAL A 190 -8.86 -0.72 -1.99
C VAL A 190 -7.55 -1.24 -1.42
N SER A 191 -6.86 -0.42 -0.64
CA SER A 191 -5.78 -0.86 0.25
C SER A 191 -6.18 -0.57 1.68
N ALA A 192 -5.96 -1.52 2.59
CA ALA A 192 -6.26 -1.35 4.01
C ALA A 192 -5.17 -1.97 4.87
N PHE A 193 -5.00 -1.48 6.09
CA PHE A 193 -4.11 -2.06 7.08
C PHE A 193 -4.85 -2.29 8.39
N TRP A 194 -4.65 -3.48 8.97
CA TRP A 194 -5.16 -3.87 10.27
C TRP A 194 -4.03 -4.35 11.18
N ARG A 195 -3.73 -3.55 12.20
CA ARG A 195 -2.72 -3.89 13.20
C ARG A 195 -3.22 -5.01 14.10
N ILE A 196 -2.47 -6.10 14.08
CA ILE A 196 -2.64 -7.28 14.93
C ILE A 196 -1.25 -7.71 15.41
N THR A 197 -1.06 -7.86 16.73
CA THR A 197 0.22 -8.33 17.30
C THR A 197 0.15 -9.75 17.85
N ASN A 198 -0.87 -10.51 17.44
CA ASN A 198 -1.06 -11.92 17.81
C ASN A 198 -1.54 -12.72 16.58
N LEU A 199 -1.69 -14.03 16.67
CA LEU A 199 -2.37 -14.80 15.64
C LEU A 199 -3.89 -14.57 15.74
N ILE A 200 -4.59 -14.62 14.59
CA ILE A 200 -6.04 -14.37 14.51
C ILE A 200 -6.80 -15.67 14.87
N LEU A 201 -6.57 -16.13 16.09
CA LEU A 201 -7.15 -17.36 16.62
C LEU A 201 -8.48 -17.08 17.31
N LYS A 202 -9.40 -18.02 17.29
CA LYS A 202 -10.69 -17.92 17.98
C LYS A 202 -10.51 -17.65 19.47
N GLU A 203 -9.53 -18.27 20.11
CA GLU A 203 -9.20 -18.04 21.53
C GLU A 203 -8.76 -16.60 21.84
N ASN A 204 -8.25 -15.88 20.83
CA ASN A 204 -7.77 -14.50 20.95
C ASN A 204 -8.82 -13.47 20.55
N ASN A 205 -10.01 -13.89 20.10
CA ASN A 205 -11.12 -13.00 19.78
C ASN A 205 -11.77 -12.46 21.07
N LYS A 206 -11.68 -11.15 21.34
CA LYS A 206 -12.30 -10.54 22.53
C LYS A 206 -12.99 -9.22 22.23
N TRP A 207 -14.21 -9.09 22.73
CA TRP A 207 -14.97 -7.85 22.74
C TRP A 207 -14.88 -7.10 24.07
N PRO A 208 -14.72 -5.77 24.10
CA PRO A 208 -14.29 -4.91 23.00
C PRO A 208 -12.76 -4.92 22.87
N SER A 209 -12.20 -5.22 21.70
CA SER A 209 -10.78 -4.95 21.44
C SER A 209 -10.65 -3.54 20.86
N ARG A 210 -10.22 -2.62 21.73
CA ARG A 210 -9.86 -1.26 21.33
C ARG A 210 -8.42 -1.26 20.83
N CYS A 211 -8.11 -0.29 19.97
CA CYS A 211 -6.75 0.06 19.60
C CYS A 211 -6.02 0.60 20.84
N THR A 212 -5.44 -0.30 21.65
CA THR A 212 -4.70 -0.01 22.89
C THR A 212 -3.38 -0.77 22.87
N GLY A 213 -2.42 -0.34 23.70
CA GLY A 213 -1.03 -0.85 23.65
C GLY A 213 -0.84 -2.33 23.96
N PHE A 214 -1.91 -3.04 24.35
CA PHE A 214 -1.89 -4.47 24.64
C PHE A 214 -2.70 -5.23 23.58
N PHE A 215 -2.20 -5.24 22.34
CA PHE A 215 -2.80 -5.85 21.15
C PHE A 215 -2.80 -7.40 21.16
N ARG A 216 -2.96 -8.03 22.33
CA ARG A 216 -3.02 -9.49 22.46
C ARG A 216 -4.30 -10.09 21.89
N HIS A 217 -5.30 -9.25 21.61
CA HIS A 217 -6.64 -9.67 21.19
C HIS A 217 -7.08 -8.93 19.95
N TRP A 218 -7.77 -9.65 19.08
CA TRP A 218 -8.45 -9.09 17.92
C TRP A 218 -9.96 -9.13 18.16
N ASN A 219 -10.76 -8.45 17.33
CA ASN A 219 -12.20 -8.63 17.36
C ASN A 219 -12.84 -8.49 15.98
N GLU A 220 -13.98 -9.17 15.81
CA GLU A 220 -14.75 -9.17 14.56
C GLU A 220 -15.32 -7.78 14.20
N GLY A 221 -15.65 -6.93 15.18
CA GLY A 221 -16.11 -5.57 14.86
C GLY A 221 -15.04 -4.70 14.19
N GLN A 222 -13.75 -4.96 14.43
CA GLN A 222 -12.69 -4.29 13.69
C GLN A 222 -12.70 -4.69 12.21
N ALA A 223 -12.94 -5.97 11.90
CA ALA A 223 -13.10 -6.45 10.54
C ALA A 223 -14.36 -5.84 9.89
N LEU A 224 -15.48 -5.83 10.62
CA LEU A 224 -16.73 -5.21 10.16
C LEU A 224 -16.58 -3.72 9.84
N ASP A 225 -15.76 -2.97 10.58
CA ASP A 225 -15.48 -1.57 10.27
C ASP A 225 -14.81 -1.38 8.89
N PHE A 226 -13.95 -2.33 8.48
CA PHE A 226 -13.38 -2.33 7.13
C PHE A 226 -14.42 -2.73 6.09
N LEU A 227 -15.15 -3.82 6.33
CA LEU A 227 -16.14 -4.34 5.38
C LEU A 227 -17.28 -3.36 5.12
N ASN A 228 -17.67 -2.58 6.14
CA ASN A 228 -18.71 -1.56 6.05
C ASN A 228 -18.18 -0.19 5.60
N HIS A 229 -16.90 -0.08 5.22
CA HIS A 229 -16.37 1.18 4.72
C HIS A 229 -16.97 1.50 3.35
N GLU A 230 -17.60 2.66 3.28
CA GLU A 230 -18.17 3.24 2.06
C GLU A 230 -17.20 4.27 1.47
N TYR A 231 -17.04 4.24 0.15
CA TYR A 231 -16.24 5.21 -0.60
C TYR A 231 -16.93 5.61 -1.91
N ASN A 232 -16.70 6.85 -2.32
CA ASN A 232 -17.26 7.38 -3.55
C ASN A 232 -16.27 7.17 -4.71
N SER A 233 -16.52 6.22 -5.61
CA SER A 233 -15.66 5.97 -6.78
C SER A 233 -15.71 7.11 -7.79
N THR A 234 -16.77 7.94 -7.77
CA THR A 234 -16.93 9.07 -8.70
C THR A 234 -16.10 10.30 -8.32
N GLN A 235 -15.56 10.33 -7.09
CA GLN A 235 -14.58 11.33 -6.66
C GLN A 235 -13.17 10.87 -7.06
N PHE A 236 -12.91 10.71 -8.37
CA PHE A 236 -11.58 11.06 -8.89
C PHE A 236 -11.49 12.59 -8.76
N VAL A 237 -11.11 13.05 -7.57
CA VAL A 237 -10.93 14.47 -7.30
C VAL A 237 -9.73 14.90 -8.12
N LEU A 238 -9.99 15.55 -9.26
CA LEU A 238 -8.97 16.40 -9.90
C LEU A 238 -8.47 17.37 -8.82
N PRO A 239 -7.15 17.55 -8.67
CA PRO A 239 -6.57 18.23 -7.52
C PRO A 239 -7.17 19.62 -7.38
N SER A 240 -8.07 19.79 -6.40
CA SER A 240 -8.69 21.07 -6.14
C SER A 240 -7.77 21.87 -5.23
N ASN A 241 -7.36 23.04 -5.69
CA ASN A 241 -6.58 23.99 -4.91
C ASN A 241 -7.21 24.25 -3.53
N LYS A 242 -6.47 23.86 -2.49
CA LYS A 242 -6.47 24.33 -1.09
C LYS A 242 -7.75 25.02 -0.56
N GLY A 243 -8.28 24.40 0.50
CA GLY A 243 -8.51 25.11 1.76
C GLY A 243 -9.97 25.30 2.18
N VAL A 244 -10.52 24.33 2.92
CA VAL A 244 -11.62 24.59 3.87
C VAL A 244 -11.51 23.61 5.05
N SER A 245 -11.53 24.15 6.27
CA SER A 245 -11.51 23.39 7.53
C SER A 245 -12.90 22.83 7.87
N HIS A 246 -12.95 21.67 8.52
CA HIS A 246 -14.19 21.13 9.09
C HIS A 246 -14.05 20.83 10.59
N GLN A 247 -14.79 21.59 11.40
CA GLN A 247 -15.35 21.14 12.67
C GLN A 247 -16.59 20.29 12.39
N VAL A 248 -16.69 19.09 12.99
CA VAL A 248 -17.88 18.23 12.89
C VAL A 248 -18.43 17.98 14.29
N ASN A 249 -19.69 18.37 14.51
CA ASN A 249 -20.46 18.16 15.74
C ASN A 249 -21.15 16.79 15.78
N ARG A 250 -21.39 16.31 17.02
CA ARG A 250 -21.58 14.90 17.42
C ARG A 250 -23.02 14.36 17.44
N THR A 251 -23.96 14.91 16.66
CA THR A 251 -25.39 14.49 16.65
C THR A 251 -25.81 13.68 15.42
N THR A 252 -24.85 13.10 14.70
CA THR A 252 -25.03 12.54 13.35
C THR A 252 -25.44 11.07 13.28
N THR A 253 -25.41 10.30 14.37
CA THR A 253 -25.48 8.82 14.27
C THR A 253 -26.82 8.27 13.71
N ASP A 254 -27.95 8.86 14.08
CA ASP A 254 -29.28 8.37 13.65
C ASP A 254 -29.68 8.83 12.23
N TYR A 255 -29.23 10.02 11.81
CA TYR A 255 -29.45 10.51 10.44
C TYR A 255 -28.56 9.75 9.44
N PHE A 256 -27.35 9.36 9.86
CA PHE A 256 -26.47 8.53 9.05
C PHE A 256 -27.04 7.11 8.85
N GLN A 257 -27.67 6.49 9.84
CA GLN A 257 -28.27 5.16 9.65
C GLN A 257 -29.48 5.16 8.69
N LYS A 258 -30.33 6.20 8.72
CA LYS A 258 -31.48 6.31 7.80
C LYS A 258 -31.09 6.70 6.37
N SER A 259 -30.10 7.57 6.18
CA SER A 259 -29.56 7.87 4.84
C SER A 259 -28.74 6.70 4.27
N LYS A 260 -28.02 5.96 5.10
CA LYS A 260 -27.31 4.73 4.76
C LYS A 260 -28.25 3.66 4.19
N LEU A 261 -29.38 3.40 4.84
CA LEU A 261 -30.39 2.44 4.35
C LEU A 261 -31.06 2.87 3.03
N ALA A 262 -31.19 4.19 2.80
CA ALA A 262 -31.70 4.73 1.54
C ALA A 262 -30.66 4.63 0.40
N SER A 263 -29.37 4.78 0.69
CA SER A 263 -28.27 4.64 -0.29
C SER A 263 -28.05 3.19 -0.74
N PHE A 264 -28.25 2.21 0.16
CA PHE A 264 -28.24 0.78 -0.17
C PHE A 264 -29.32 0.42 -1.20
N LYS A 265 -30.47 1.10 -1.19
CA LYS A 265 -31.56 0.89 -2.17
C LYS A 265 -31.33 1.60 -3.51
N ALA A 266 -30.38 2.52 -3.58
CA ALA A 266 -30.12 3.33 -4.79
C ALA A 266 -28.95 2.82 -5.65
N GLY A 267 -28.28 1.73 -5.26
CA GLY A 267 -27.23 1.08 -6.07
C GLY A 267 -25.94 1.90 -6.27
N ASN A 268 -25.74 2.98 -5.50
CA ASN A 268 -24.72 4.01 -5.76
C ASN A 268 -23.63 4.11 -4.66
N VAL A 269 -23.40 3.07 -3.86
CA VAL A 269 -22.35 3.09 -2.83
C VAL A 269 -21.37 1.95 -3.06
N ASN A 270 -20.11 2.28 -3.35
CA ASN A 270 -19.04 1.29 -3.32
C ASN A 270 -18.71 1.00 -1.87
N VAL A 271 -19.12 -0.18 -1.41
CA VAL A 271 -18.79 -0.72 -0.11
C VAL A 271 -17.63 -1.69 -0.28
N VAL A 272 -16.70 -1.72 0.68
CA VAL A 272 -15.60 -2.70 0.64
C VAL A 272 -16.14 -4.11 0.57
N ASN A 273 -17.12 -4.49 1.38
CA ASN A 273 -17.90 -5.75 1.36
C ASN A 273 -17.14 -7.09 1.36
N GLY A 274 -15.82 -7.06 1.26
CA GLY A 274 -14.90 -8.19 1.24
C GLY A 274 -13.55 -7.73 0.71
N PHE A 275 -12.52 -8.52 0.94
CA PHE A 275 -11.20 -8.33 0.32
C PHE A 275 -10.96 -9.46 -0.68
N ASP A 276 -10.35 -9.14 -1.82
CA ASP A 276 -9.88 -10.17 -2.75
C ASP A 276 -8.70 -10.91 -2.12
N ALA A 277 -7.75 -10.15 -1.55
CA ALA A 277 -6.52 -10.69 -0.98
C ALA A 277 -6.16 -10.09 0.39
N ALA A 278 -5.45 -10.88 1.20
CA ALA A 278 -4.84 -10.44 2.44
C ALA A 278 -3.32 -10.68 2.42
N VAL A 279 -2.54 -9.71 2.88
CA VAL A 279 -1.11 -9.88 3.17
C VAL A 279 -0.96 -10.05 4.68
N PHE A 280 -0.82 -11.28 5.14
CA PHE A 280 -0.75 -11.60 6.56
C PHE A 280 0.70 -11.80 7.00
N ARG A 281 1.23 -10.89 7.81
CA ARG A 281 2.55 -11.02 8.42
C ARG A 281 2.43 -11.57 9.83
N VAL A 282 3.02 -12.74 10.06
CA VAL A 282 3.13 -13.35 11.40
C VAL A 282 3.80 -12.34 12.36
N PRO A 283 3.16 -11.92 13.48
CA PRO A 283 3.66 -10.88 14.39
C PRO A 283 4.90 -11.24 15.23
N HIS A 284 5.96 -11.74 14.59
CA HIS A 284 7.24 -12.03 15.24
C HIS A 284 7.82 -10.77 15.89
N GLY A 285 8.20 -10.90 17.17
CA GLY A 285 8.58 -9.80 18.07
C GLY A 285 7.53 -9.56 19.17
N TRP A 286 6.28 -9.94 18.92
CA TRP A 286 5.18 -9.90 19.89
C TRP A 286 4.77 -11.29 20.38
N LEU A 287 5.08 -12.31 19.57
CA LEU A 287 4.83 -13.71 19.86
C LEU A 287 6.09 -14.41 20.35
N GLN A 288 5.91 -15.36 21.26
CA GLN A 288 6.94 -16.35 21.55
C GLN A 288 7.10 -17.27 20.34
N LEU A 289 8.34 -17.63 19.99
CA LEU A 289 8.62 -18.46 18.82
C LEU A 289 7.92 -19.83 18.91
N ASP A 290 7.90 -20.43 20.10
CA ASP A 290 7.26 -21.74 20.33
C ASP A 290 5.72 -21.69 20.32
N TYR A 291 5.12 -20.49 20.33
CA TYR A 291 3.67 -20.34 20.20
C TYR A 291 3.21 -20.46 18.74
N ILE A 292 4.12 -20.25 17.78
CA ILE A 292 3.82 -20.28 16.34
C ILE A 292 3.96 -21.73 15.86
N ASP A 293 2.84 -22.36 15.53
CA ASP A 293 2.78 -23.71 14.95
C ASP A 293 1.87 -23.77 13.72
N SER A 294 1.89 -24.90 13.02
CA SER A 294 1.16 -25.08 11.76
C SER A 294 -0.34 -24.99 11.96
N ALA A 295 -0.88 -25.58 13.03
CA ALA A 295 -2.30 -25.57 13.33
C ALA A 295 -2.82 -24.14 13.53
N ARG A 296 -2.09 -23.32 14.30
CA ARG A 296 -2.45 -21.92 14.53
C ARG A 296 -2.29 -21.04 13.29
N LEU A 297 -1.30 -21.33 12.43
CA LEU A 297 -1.17 -20.65 11.14
C LEU A 297 -2.35 -20.98 10.22
N ILE A 298 -2.76 -22.24 10.14
CA ILE A 298 -3.95 -22.67 9.38
C ILE A 298 -5.21 -22.01 9.93
N GLU A 299 -5.45 -22.04 11.24
CA GLU A 299 -6.59 -21.37 11.86
C GLU A 299 -6.60 -19.87 11.56
N THR A 300 -5.42 -19.23 11.55
CA THR A 300 -5.29 -17.81 11.22
C THR A 300 -5.67 -17.52 9.76
N ILE A 301 -5.25 -18.39 8.84
CA ILE A 301 -5.59 -18.30 7.41
C ILE A 301 -7.11 -18.44 7.21
N GLU A 302 -7.70 -19.49 7.77
CA GLU A 302 -9.14 -19.76 7.70
C GLU A 302 -9.96 -18.63 8.34
N THR A 303 -9.51 -18.14 9.50
CA THR A 303 -10.19 -17.04 10.20
C THR A 303 -10.08 -15.73 9.44
N THR A 304 -8.94 -15.44 8.80
CA THR A 304 -8.75 -14.27 7.93
C THR A 304 -9.75 -14.29 6.78
N HIS A 305 -9.88 -15.44 6.11
CA HIS A 305 -10.89 -15.64 5.08
C HIS A 305 -12.32 -15.43 5.61
N ARG A 306 -12.68 -16.10 6.70
CA ARG A 306 -14.02 -16.04 7.29
C ARG A 306 -14.46 -14.61 7.63
N ILE A 307 -13.56 -13.80 8.18
CA ILE A 307 -13.93 -12.46 8.69
C ILE A 307 -13.68 -11.32 7.70
N LEU A 308 -12.84 -11.52 6.68
CA LEU A 308 -12.51 -10.49 5.68
C LEU A 308 -12.95 -10.84 4.26
N GLY A 309 -13.31 -12.09 3.99
CA GLY A 309 -13.65 -12.61 2.66
C GLY A 309 -12.44 -12.88 1.75
N ALA A 310 -11.21 -12.71 2.25
CA ALA A 310 -10.00 -12.90 1.46
C ALA A 310 -9.85 -14.34 0.96
N THR A 311 -9.78 -14.54 -0.36
CA THR A 311 -9.60 -15.86 -0.98
C THR A 311 -8.16 -16.14 -1.37
N THR A 312 -7.34 -15.10 -1.47
CA THR A 312 -5.88 -15.21 -1.62
C THR A 312 -5.19 -14.64 -0.40
N ILE A 313 -4.27 -15.39 0.20
CA ILE A 313 -3.44 -14.92 1.31
C ILE A 313 -1.96 -14.97 0.93
N VAL A 314 -1.26 -13.85 1.06
CA VAL A 314 0.19 -13.78 0.95
C VAL A 314 0.79 -13.73 2.35
N ILE A 315 1.72 -14.64 2.66
CA ILE A 315 2.42 -14.69 3.94
C ILE A 315 3.91 -14.38 3.72
N PRO A 316 4.39 -13.20 4.17
CA PRO A 316 5.81 -12.90 4.13
C PRO A 316 6.58 -13.75 5.14
N THR A 317 7.73 -14.30 4.73
CA THR A 317 8.66 -14.98 5.64
C THR A 317 9.27 -13.98 6.63
N LEU A 318 9.63 -14.51 7.80
CA LEU A 318 10.18 -13.73 8.90
C LEU A 318 11.66 -13.38 8.63
N PRO A 319 12.04 -12.10 8.74
CA PRO A 319 13.44 -11.69 8.61
C PRO A 319 14.17 -11.79 9.95
N MET A 320 15.49 -11.65 9.91
CA MET A 320 16.27 -11.34 11.12
C MET A 320 15.78 -10.03 11.74
N SER A 321 15.65 -10.01 13.07
CA SER A 321 15.31 -8.80 13.84
C SER A 321 16.01 -8.80 15.19
N ASN A 322 16.05 -7.65 15.84
CA ASN A 322 16.64 -7.49 17.18
C ASN A 322 15.96 -8.35 18.28
N ASN A 323 14.79 -8.95 18.02
CA ASN A 323 14.11 -9.89 18.92
C ASN A 323 14.70 -11.32 18.92
N VAL A 324 15.49 -11.67 17.90
CA VAL A 324 16.28 -12.91 17.86
C VAL A 324 17.51 -12.69 18.73
N LYS A 325 17.66 -13.41 19.85
CA LYS A 325 18.72 -13.13 20.85
C LYS A 325 19.86 -14.13 20.82
N SER A 326 19.60 -15.31 20.28
CA SER A 326 20.53 -16.43 20.25
C SER A 326 20.47 -17.16 18.91
N GLU A 327 21.48 -18.00 18.64
CA GLU A 327 21.44 -18.89 17.47
C GLU A 327 20.25 -19.85 17.52
N ASN A 328 19.81 -20.23 18.72
CA ASN A 328 18.63 -21.07 18.90
C ASN A 328 17.34 -20.34 18.51
N ASP A 329 17.21 -19.06 18.87
CA ASP A 329 16.08 -18.24 18.40
C ASP A 329 16.11 -18.15 16.87
N TRP A 330 17.31 -17.99 16.28
CA TRP A 330 17.44 -17.92 14.83
C TRP A 330 17.04 -19.22 14.15
N LYS A 331 17.49 -20.36 14.66
CA LYS A 331 17.06 -21.69 14.20
C LYS A 331 15.54 -21.87 14.26
N LYS A 332 14.88 -21.36 15.30
CA LYS A 332 13.40 -21.38 15.40
C LYS A 332 12.75 -20.48 14.36
N VAL A 333 13.30 -19.28 14.09
CA VAL A 333 12.79 -18.41 13.02
C VAL A 333 12.92 -19.08 11.65
N THR A 334 14.04 -19.75 11.35
CA THR A 334 14.21 -20.47 10.08
C THR A 334 13.27 -21.67 9.98
N GLN A 335 13.00 -22.38 11.08
CA GLN A 335 11.98 -23.43 11.16
C GLN A 335 10.56 -22.89 10.90
N ILE A 336 10.21 -21.73 11.47
CA ILE A 336 8.92 -21.08 11.20
C ILE A 336 8.80 -20.71 9.73
N ASN A 337 9.88 -20.21 9.09
CA ASN A 337 9.85 -19.92 7.65
C ASN A 337 9.65 -21.17 6.80
N ARG A 338 10.27 -22.30 7.16
CA ARG A 338 9.98 -23.59 6.51
C ARG A 338 8.52 -23.98 6.69
N MET A 339 8.00 -23.87 7.91
CA MET A 339 6.61 -24.16 8.22
C MET A 339 5.62 -23.29 7.44
N ILE A 340 5.89 -21.99 7.28
CA ILE A 340 5.07 -21.09 6.44
C ILE A 340 4.99 -21.62 5.00
N ARG A 341 6.12 -22.05 4.42
CA ARG A 341 6.16 -22.64 3.07
C ARG A 341 5.40 -23.94 2.98
N GLU A 342 5.52 -24.81 3.97
CA GLU A 342 4.80 -26.08 4.03
C GLU A 342 3.28 -25.87 4.16
N VAL A 343 2.84 -24.99 5.06
CA VAL A 343 1.42 -24.63 5.20
C VAL A 343 0.87 -24.05 3.89
N ALA A 344 1.62 -23.14 3.26
CA ALA A 344 1.18 -22.54 2.00
C ALA A 344 0.99 -23.59 0.88
N ARG A 345 1.86 -24.60 0.82
CA ARG A 345 1.79 -25.69 -0.18
C ARG A 345 0.68 -26.70 0.11
N ASN A 346 0.44 -27.00 1.38
CA ASN A 346 -0.38 -28.14 1.79
C ASN A 346 -1.80 -27.76 2.25
N ILE A 347 -2.17 -26.48 2.23
CA ILE A 347 -3.50 -26.07 2.63
C ILE A 347 -4.56 -26.70 1.71
N THR A 348 -5.55 -27.35 2.33
CA THR A 348 -6.65 -27.98 1.60
C THR A 348 -7.55 -26.89 1.01
N LYS A 349 -7.86 -27.02 -0.28
CA LYS A 349 -8.75 -26.11 -0.99
C LYS A 349 -10.14 -26.71 -1.04
N SER A 350 -11.13 -26.04 -0.45
CA SER A 350 -12.55 -26.36 -0.62
C SER A 350 -13.26 -25.22 -1.34
N GLU A 351 -14.40 -25.54 -1.95
CA GLU A 351 -15.29 -24.54 -2.54
C GLU A 351 -15.79 -23.59 -1.45
N GLY A 352 -15.57 -22.29 -1.64
CA GLY A 352 -15.94 -21.27 -0.66
C GLY A 352 -14.88 -20.95 0.39
N ASP A 353 -13.71 -21.61 0.39
CA ASP A 353 -12.61 -21.35 1.32
C ASP A 353 -11.46 -20.53 0.69
N VAL A 354 -10.33 -20.43 1.39
CA VAL A 354 -9.08 -19.89 0.85
C VAL A 354 -8.63 -20.71 -0.36
N GLN A 355 -8.46 -20.04 -1.50
CA GLN A 355 -8.11 -20.67 -2.76
C GLN A 355 -6.59 -20.73 -2.98
N TYR A 356 -5.88 -19.70 -2.53
CA TYR A 356 -4.44 -19.58 -2.74
C TYR A 356 -3.75 -19.03 -1.50
N VAL A 357 -2.73 -19.75 -1.03
CA VAL A 357 -1.76 -19.24 -0.05
C VAL A 357 -0.40 -19.15 -0.72
N LEU A 358 0.10 -17.92 -0.80
CA LEU A 358 1.35 -17.58 -1.44
C LEU A 358 2.39 -17.16 -0.39
N VAL A 359 3.65 -17.41 -0.68
CA VAL A 359 4.77 -17.01 0.18
C VAL A 359 5.54 -15.87 -0.48
N GLN A 360 5.73 -14.79 0.27
CA GLN A 360 6.67 -13.74 -0.10
C GLN A 360 7.97 -13.94 0.67
N GLU A 361 9.09 -14.14 -0.03
CA GLU A 361 10.39 -14.48 0.57
C GLU A 361 11.11 -13.26 1.18
N PHE A 362 10.40 -12.44 1.94
CA PHE A 362 10.93 -11.23 2.55
C PHE A 362 12.13 -11.49 3.48
N GLY A 363 12.09 -12.60 4.24
CA GLY A 363 13.21 -13.06 5.05
C GLY A 363 14.45 -13.35 4.21
N ASN A 364 14.30 -13.97 3.04
CA ASN A 364 15.44 -14.26 2.14
C ASN A 364 16.10 -12.97 1.63
N LEU A 365 15.33 -12.04 1.07
CA LEU A 365 15.84 -10.74 0.59
C LEU A 365 16.63 -10.00 1.67
N THR A 366 16.01 -9.87 2.85
CA THR A 366 16.59 -9.11 3.94
C THR A 366 17.83 -9.80 4.49
N ASN A 367 17.83 -11.12 4.69
CA ASN A 367 19.00 -11.84 5.17
C ASN A 367 20.17 -11.76 4.18
N GLN A 368 19.92 -11.86 2.86
CA GLN A 368 20.95 -11.67 1.85
C GLN A 368 21.55 -10.26 1.92
N LEU A 369 20.72 -9.23 2.09
CA LEU A 369 21.20 -7.86 2.27
C LEU A 369 22.05 -7.70 3.53
N LEU A 370 21.65 -8.30 4.65
CA LEU A 370 22.44 -8.28 5.88
C LEU A 370 23.80 -8.95 5.68
N MET A 371 23.86 -10.05 4.94
CA MET A 371 25.12 -10.69 4.60
C MET A 371 26.01 -9.82 3.71
N GLU A 372 25.46 -9.20 2.68
CA GLU A 372 26.23 -8.30 1.83
C GLU A 372 26.69 -7.04 2.60
N ASN A 373 25.89 -6.53 3.53
CA ASN A 373 26.35 -5.44 4.40
C ASN A 373 27.44 -5.93 5.38
N ALA A 374 27.33 -7.15 5.91
CA ALA A 374 28.37 -7.74 6.74
C ALA A 374 29.70 -7.93 5.98
N LYS A 375 29.65 -8.24 4.67
CA LYS A 375 30.84 -8.21 3.78
C LYS A 375 31.46 -6.83 3.73
N ASN A 376 30.65 -5.78 3.54
CA ASN A 376 31.12 -4.39 3.51
C ASN A 376 31.72 -3.93 4.85
N LEU A 377 31.25 -4.49 5.97
CA LEU A 377 31.74 -4.21 7.31
C LEU A 377 32.96 -5.08 7.71
N ASP A 378 33.42 -5.97 6.83
CA ASP A 378 34.50 -6.94 7.11
C ASP A 378 34.23 -7.83 8.35
N LEU A 379 32.95 -8.19 8.56
CA LEU A 379 32.51 -9.03 9.69
C LEU A 379 32.66 -10.53 9.42
N LEU A 380 33.05 -10.91 8.20
CA LEU A 380 33.04 -12.29 7.74
C LEU A 380 34.40 -12.97 7.83
N SER A 381 34.40 -14.19 8.34
CA SER A 381 35.52 -15.11 8.15
C SER A 381 35.64 -15.54 6.67
N LEU A 382 36.81 -16.07 6.28
CA LEU A 382 37.06 -16.50 4.89
C LEU A 382 35.97 -17.48 4.36
N HIS A 383 35.49 -18.41 5.18
CA HIS A 383 34.48 -19.40 4.77
C HIS A 383 33.07 -18.83 4.60
N GLN A 384 32.80 -17.63 5.13
CA GLN A 384 31.49 -17.00 5.06
C GLN A 384 31.35 -16.03 3.87
N ARG A 385 32.43 -15.80 3.11
CA ARG A 385 32.40 -14.88 1.96
C ARG A 385 31.68 -15.47 0.74
N ASP A 386 31.74 -16.79 0.57
CA ASP A 386 31.24 -17.52 -0.61
C ASP A 386 29.97 -18.33 -0.29
N ILE A 387 28.97 -17.70 0.33
CA ILE A 387 27.71 -18.36 0.65
C ILE A 387 26.87 -18.55 -0.61
N ASP A 388 26.42 -19.77 -0.81
CA ASP A 388 25.38 -20.09 -1.78
C ASP A 388 23.99 -19.79 -1.20
N TYR A 389 23.40 -18.67 -1.60
CA TYR A 389 22.05 -18.27 -1.18
C TYR A 389 20.94 -19.17 -1.76
N SER A 390 21.24 -20.05 -2.72
CA SER A 390 20.27 -21.01 -3.25
C SER A 390 20.11 -22.24 -2.34
N ARG A 391 21.08 -22.50 -1.47
CA ARG A 391 21.07 -23.66 -0.56
C ARG A 391 20.10 -23.43 0.59
N GLU A 392 19.16 -24.34 0.78
CA GLU A 392 18.24 -24.28 1.91
C GLU A 392 18.99 -24.28 3.26
N GLY A 393 18.62 -23.33 4.14
CA GLY A 393 19.16 -23.25 5.49
C GLY A 393 20.51 -22.56 5.60
N TRP A 394 21.02 -21.94 4.51
CA TRP A 394 22.27 -21.18 4.52
C TRP A 394 22.30 -20.12 5.64
N GLU A 395 21.14 -19.58 6.01
CA GLU A 395 21.03 -18.55 7.03
C GLU A 395 21.44 -19.03 8.42
N VAL A 396 21.29 -20.33 8.70
CA VAL A 396 21.66 -20.92 9.99
C VAL A 396 23.18 -20.97 10.15
N ASP A 397 23.91 -21.17 9.06
CA ASP A 397 25.37 -21.29 9.05
C ASP A 397 26.09 -19.96 9.31
N VAL A 398 25.35 -18.85 9.21
CA VAL A 398 25.84 -17.49 9.45
C VAL A 398 25.15 -16.80 10.63
N ALA A 399 24.50 -17.57 11.50
CA ALA A 399 23.84 -17.04 12.69
C ALA A 399 24.77 -16.16 13.53
N ASN A 400 26.04 -16.56 13.66
CA ASN A 400 27.06 -15.81 14.38
C ASN A 400 27.31 -14.41 13.81
N VAL A 401 27.18 -14.22 12.48
CA VAL A 401 27.31 -12.92 11.81
C VAL A 401 26.11 -12.04 12.13
N PHE A 402 24.89 -12.56 12.00
CA PHE A 402 23.68 -11.81 12.30
C PHE A 402 23.58 -11.42 13.78
N LEU A 403 24.20 -12.19 14.67
CA LEU A 403 24.18 -11.93 16.12
C LEU A 403 25.33 -11.02 16.60
N GLN A 404 26.20 -10.51 15.72
CA GLN A 404 27.17 -9.47 16.09
C GLN A 404 26.42 -8.14 16.32
N ARG A 405 26.64 -7.50 17.46
CA ARG A 405 25.89 -6.31 17.90
C ARG A 405 26.82 -5.23 18.45
N PRO A 406 26.40 -3.95 18.38
CA PRO A 406 27.11 -2.85 19.04
C PRO A 406 27.15 -3.07 20.56
N PRO A 407 28.29 -2.87 21.24
CA PRO A 407 28.42 -3.16 22.67
C PRO A 407 27.76 -2.10 23.57
N ILE A 408 27.51 -0.89 23.07
CA ILE A 408 26.73 0.12 23.79
C ILE A 408 25.34 0.22 23.19
N THR A 409 24.39 -0.50 23.80
CA THR A 409 22.99 -0.10 23.69
C THR A 409 22.36 -0.09 25.07
N THR A 410 21.92 1.08 25.54
CA THR A 410 20.93 1.18 26.63
C THR A 410 19.56 0.66 26.20
N LYS A 411 19.43 0.29 24.92
CA LYS A 411 18.22 -0.32 24.35
C LYS A 411 18.06 -1.73 24.90
N LYS A 412 16.83 -2.05 25.28
CA LYS A 412 16.42 -3.37 25.73
C LYS A 412 16.75 -4.49 24.72
N TRP A 413 16.81 -4.14 23.42
CA TRP A 413 17.04 -5.06 22.31
C TRP A 413 18.07 -4.47 21.33
N PRO A 414 19.37 -4.82 21.45
CA PRO A 414 20.39 -4.32 20.53
C PRO A 414 20.18 -4.90 19.11
N PRO A 415 20.25 -4.07 18.05
CA PRO A 415 20.23 -4.55 16.67
C PRO A 415 21.53 -5.26 16.27
N SER A 416 21.52 -5.97 15.14
CA SER A 416 22.74 -6.48 14.51
C SER A 416 23.55 -5.35 13.88
N ASP A 417 24.89 -5.43 13.93
CA ASP A 417 25.77 -4.48 13.21
C ASP A 417 25.42 -4.42 11.72
N SER A 418 25.18 -5.59 11.11
CA SER A 418 24.79 -5.71 9.70
C SER A 418 23.46 -5.03 9.36
N GLN A 419 22.57 -4.81 10.33
CA GLN A 419 21.27 -4.17 10.14
C GLN A 419 21.32 -2.65 10.24
N VAL A 420 22.23 -2.10 11.05
CA VAL A 420 22.17 -0.68 11.42
C VAL A 420 23.46 0.08 11.14
N CYS A 421 24.60 -0.57 10.93
CA CYS A 421 25.88 0.10 10.70
C CYS A 421 26.23 0.21 9.22
N SER A 422 26.76 1.37 8.83
CA SER A 422 27.38 1.62 7.52
C SER A 422 28.89 1.39 7.53
N SER A 423 29.52 1.53 8.70
CA SER A 423 30.93 1.24 8.97
C SER A 423 31.09 0.86 10.43
N LEU A 424 32.14 0.11 10.77
CA LEU A 424 32.47 -0.20 12.16
C LEU A 424 33.27 0.95 12.78
N PRO A 425 32.98 1.34 14.03
CA PRO A 425 33.76 2.36 14.72
C PRO A 425 35.15 1.83 15.08
N SER A 426 36.16 2.71 15.09
CA SER A 426 37.54 2.35 15.47
C SER A 426 37.62 1.88 16.92
N ASN A 427 36.81 2.46 17.79
CA ASN A 427 36.60 1.98 19.15
C ASN A 427 35.26 1.26 19.22
N ARG A 428 35.27 -0.03 19.56
CA ARG A 428 34.05 -0.82 19.64
C ARG A 428 33.06 -0.24 20.65
N THR A 429 33.48 0.53 21.66
CA THR A 429 32.55 1.17 22.61
C THR A 429 31.78 2.36 22.02
N GLU A 430 32.00 2.77 20.77
CA GLU A 430 31.27 3.88 20.16
C GLU A 430 30.05 3.40 19.36
N ALA A 431 29.08 4.30 19.14
CA ALA A 431 27.99 4.03 18.21
C ALA A 431 28.52 4.07 16.77
N CYS A 432 28.10 3.12 15.94
CA CYS A 432 28.44 3.10 14.52
C CYS A 432 27.62 4.14 13.73
N PRO A 433 28.15 4.71 12.63
CA PRO A 433 27.35 5.52 11.72
C PRO A 433 26.22 4.67 11.10
N GLY A 434 24.99 5.18 11.14
CA GLY A 434 23.81 4.43 10.72
C GLY A 434 23.76 4.13 9.21
N VAL A 435 23.11 3.04 8.79
CA VAL A 435 22.82 2.73 7.37
C VAL A 435 21.30 2.68 7.11
N LYS A 436 20.87 3.03 5.89
CA LYS A 436 19.47 2.95 5.41
C LYS A 436 19.02 1.50 5.10
N ILE A 437 19.24 0.57 6.03
CA ILE A 437 18.68 -0.81 6.01
C ILE A 437 17.54 -0.93 7.03
N SER A 438 17.82 -0.62 8.29
CA SER A 438 16.83 -0.65 9.35
C SER A 438 16.95 0.58 10.23
N SER A 439 15.81 1.12 10.69
CA SER A 439 15.83 2.28 11.59
C SER A 439 16.36 1.88 12.98
N ASP A 440 15.95 0.72 13.49
CA ASP A 440 16.21 0.27 14.87
C ASP A 440 16.54 -1.24 15.03
N GLY A 441 16.71 -1.97 13.91
CA GLY A 441 16.91 -3.43 13.87
C GLY A 441 15.63 -4.26 13.84
N MET A 442 14.46 -3.63 13.87
CA MET A 442 13.15 -4.28 13.76
C MET A 442 12.34 -3.71 12.60
N HIS A 443 12.38 -2.39 12.44
CA HIS A 443 11.70 -1.64 11.40
C HIS A 443 12.62 -1.42 10.20
N TRP A 444 12.13 -1.69 9.00
CA TRP A 444 12.89 -1.54 7.75
C TRP A 444 12.73 -0.14 7.19
N CYS A 445 13.75 0.36 6.51
CA CYS A 445 13.70 1.67 5.84
C CYS A 445 12.82 1.56 4.59
N VAL A 446 11.56 1.97 4.67
CA VAL A 446 10.60 1.80 3.56
C VAL A 446 11.08 2.44 2.26
N GLU A 447 11.83 3.55 2.36
CA GLU A 447 12.44 4.21 1.21
C GLU A 447 13.47 3.35 0.45
N THR A 448 14.05 2.36 1.12
CA THR A 448 14.99 1.42 0.52
C THR A 448 14.27 0.19 -0.04
N PHE A 449 13.32 -0.39 0.70
CA PHE A 449 12.73 -1.70 0.37
C PHE A 449 11.37 -1.61 -0.32
N GLY A 450 10.69 -0.47 -0.24
CA GLY A 450 9.30 -0.30 -0.64
C GLY A 450 9.07 -0.75 -2.08
N GLY A 451 9.96 -0.38 -3.00
CA GLY A 451 9.85 -0.76 -4.41
C GLY A 451 9.85 -2.28 -4.62
N ARG A 452 10.78 -3.00 -3.99
CA ARG A 452 10.84 -4.47 -4.06
C ARG A 452 9.65 -5.14 -3.40
N PHE A 453 9.34 -4.71 -2.18
CA PHE A 453 8.24 -5.26 -1.41
C PHE A 453 6.93 -5.18 -2.20
N THR A 454 6.61 -3.97 -2.68
CA THR A 454 5.37 -3.68 -3.36
C THR A 454 5.29 -4.35 -4.73
N ALA A 455 6.39 -4.37 -5.49
CA ALA A 455 6.45 -5.10 -6.76
C ALA A 455 6.27 -6.62 -6.58
N SER A 456 6.83 -7.19 -5.51
CA SER A 456 6.63 -8.60 -5.18
C SER A 456 5.17 -8.93 -4.87
N ILE A 457 4.48 -8.11 -4.07
CA ILE A 457 3.04 -8.29 -3.81
C ILE A 457 2.25 -8.23 -5.12
N ALA A 458 2.49 -7.22 -5.96
CA ALA A 458 1.82 -7.10 -7.24
C ALA A 458 2.07 -8.31 -8.17
N CYS A 459 3.31 -8.80 -8.22
CA CYS A 459 3.68 -9.98 -9.00
C CYS A 459 2.94 -11.24 -8.49
N LEU A 460 2.98 -11.49 -7.18
CA LEU A 460 2.33 -12.65 -6.56
C LEU A 460 0.82 -12.63 -6.77
N LEU A 461 0.17 -11.49 -6.57
CA LEU A 461 -1.26 -11.35 -6.85
C LEU A 461 -1.56 -11.47 -8.34
N GLY A 462 -0.68 -10.96 -9.21
CA GLY A 462 -0.79 -11.13 -10.66
C GLY A 462 -0.79 -12.60 -11.10
N CYS A 463 -0.07 -13.48 -10.40
CA CYS A 463 -0.10 -14.93 -10.65
C CYS A 463 -1.51 -15.53 -10.51
N VAL A 464 -2.35 -14.94 -9.66
CA VAL A 464 -3.73 -15.40 -9.42
C VAL A 464 -4.73 -14.63 -10.28
N TYR A 465 -4.66 -13.30 -10.26
CA TYR A 465 -5.73 -12.43 -10.76
C TYR A 465 -5.56 -11.96 -12.20
N ASN A 466 -4.39 -12.14 -12.81
CA ASN A 466 -4.17 -11.82 -14.24
C ASN A 466 -4.22 -13.09 -15.12
N ALA A 467 -4.44 -14.26 -14.52
CA ALA A 467 -4.57 -15.50 -15.28
C ALA A 467 -5.94 -15.56 -15.98
N ALA A 468 -5.96 -16.02 -17.23
CA ALA A 468 -7.19 -16.17 -18.01
C ALA A 468 -8.16 -17.23 -17.43
N ARG A 469 -7.65 -18.11 -16.57
CA ARG A 469 -8.37 -19.14 -15.83
C ARG A 469 -7.76 -19.28 -14.44
N PRO A 470 -8.46 -19.92 -13.47
CA PRO A 470 -7.84 -20.33 -12.22
C PRO A 470 -6.55 -21.12 -12.49
N PRO A 471 -5.39 -20.66 -12.00
CA PRO A 471 -4.12 -21.34 -12.21
C PRO A 471 -4.06 -22.63 -11.39
N THR A 472 -3.36 -23.63 -11.93
CA THR A 472 -3.07 -24.87 -11.21
C THR A 472 -2.05 -24.62 -10.09
N ASP A 473 -1.93 -25.56 -9.17
CA ASP A 473 -0.93 -25.46 -8.10
C ASP A 473 0.49 -25.38 -8.64
N GLU A 474 0.81 -26.15 -9.68
CA GLU A 474 2.13 -26.09 -10.32
C GLU A 474 2.40 -24.74 -10.98
N GLU A 475 1.42 -24.18 -11.70
CA GLU A 475 1.53 -22.86 -12.33
C GLU A 475 1.72 -21.76 -11.29
N ILE A 476 0.96 -21.83 -10.19
CA ILE A 476 1.11 -20.91 -9.05
C ILE A 476 2.49 -21.00 -8.45
N ARG A 477 3.01 -22.20 -8.17
CA ARG A 477 4.33 -22.36 -7.54
C ARG A 477 5.46 -21.89 -8.44
N LYS A 478 5.39 -22.17 -9.74
CA LYS A 478 6.34 -21.63 -10.73
C LYS A 478 6.27 -20.10 -10.80
N CYS A 479 5.08 -19.52 -10.76
CA CYS A 479 4.92 -18.07 -10.79
C CYS A 479 5.41 -17.40 -9.50
N GLU A 480 5.05 -17.96 -8.33
CA GLU A 480 5.52 -17.55 -7.01
C GLU A 480 7.05 -17.56 -6.91
N GLN A 481 7.69 -18.63 -7.38
CA GLN A 481 9.15 -18.73 -7.42
C GLN A 481 9.75 -17.60 -8.27
N ARG A 482 9.25 -17.37 -9.49
CA ARG A 482 9.75 -16.28 -10.35
C ARG A 482 9.60 -14.90 -9.70
N CYS A 483 8.47 -14.63 -9.05
CA CYS A 483 8.26 -13.38 -8.33
C CYS A 483 9.25 -13.20 -7.18
N ASN A 484 9.52 -14.27 -6.43
CA ASN A 484 10.48 -14.24 -5.32
C ASN A 484 11.93 -14.12 -5.82
N ASP A 485 12.29 -14.83 -6.88
CA ASP A 485 13.61 -14.74 -7.50
C ASP A 485 13.87 -13.31 -8.00
N GLN A 486 12.87 -12.68 -8.62
CA GLN A 486 13.01 -11.32 -9.16
C GLN A 486 13.05 -10.26 -8.05
N PHE A 487 12.11 -10.30 -7.10
CA PHE A 487 11.90 -9.20 -6.17
C PHE A 487 12.37 -9.47 -4.74
N MET A 488 12.36 -10.73 -4.30
CA MET A 488 12.69 -11.16 -2.93
C MET A 488 14.05 -11.89 -2.83
N SER A 489 14.98 -11.52 -3.70
CA SER A 489 16.40 -11.91 -3.66
C SER A 489 17.28 -10.70 -4.04
N LEU A 490 18.60 -10.77 -3.85
CA LEU A 490 19.54 -9.79 -4.39
C LEU A 490 19.87 -10.01 -5.88
N ALA A 491 18.90 -10.47 -6.67
CA ALA A 491 18.99 -10.41 -8.12
C ALA A 491 18.79 -8.97 -8.64
N MET A 492 19.41 -8.65 -9.78
CA MET A 492 19.10 -7.40 -10.48
C MET A 492 17.65 -7.40 -10.93
N VAL A 493 16.96 -6.28 -10.71
CA VAL A 493 15.58 -6.11 -11.18
C VAL A 493 15.62 -5.50 -12.58
N ASP A 494 14.98 -6.16 -13.52
CA ASP A 494 14.79 -5.61 -14.87
C ASP A 494 13.78 -4.47 -14.82
N VAL A 495 14.31 -3.25 -14.77
CA VAL A 495 13.53 -2.02 -14.88
C VAL A 495 13.63 -1.55 -16.31
N LYS A 496 12.56 -1.77 -17.09
CA LYS A 496 12.43 -1.22 -18.44
C LYS A 496 12.52 0.31 -18.34
N GLY A 497 13.53 0.87 -19.01
CA GLY A 497 13.84 2.30 -19.00
C GLY A 497 12.93 3.11 -19.90
#